data_AF-A0A1B0CL98-F1
#
_entry.id   AF-A0A1B0CL98-F1
#
_cell.length_a   1.000
_cell.length_b   1.000
_cell.length_c   1.000
_cell.angle_alpha   90.00
_cell.angle_beta   90.00
_cell.angle_gamma   90.00
#
_symmetry.space_group_name_H-M   'P 1'
#
loop_
_entity.id
_entity.type
_entity.pdbx_description
1 polymer ?
#
loop_
_entity_poly.entity_id
_entity_poly.type
_entity_poly.pdbx_seq_one_letter_code
_entity_poly.pdbx_strand_id
1 'polypeptide(L)'
;MAWSRYQLILAVTMVVTGSINTLSTKWADNLEAVGADGQVRAFSHPFVQACAMFIGEMLCLLTFKVIYHNLKRRRDGSEDTHELTKGNRDFNPFILFVPAMCDMIATSVMYIGLNLTYASSFQMFRGSVIIFVGVLSVAFLNRVLKGREWTGIVFVIIGLAIVGLSDFLANDGGIDHSRNNVITGDLLIITAQVITSVQMVYEERFVAGLDIPALQAVGWEGFFGFSVLGTLLIPFYFIHVGPPFNNNARGTLEDFFDALIQIRNNWQLVFAITGTIISIAFFNFAGISVTKEISATTRMVLDSVRTLVIWLVALTVGWQQFHALQILGFGGLLFGMCLYNNVFVFQCWSAVRAFYMRRRYGYQETEGIVSISADDPQIA
;
A
#
# COMPACT_ATOMS: atom_id res chain seq x y z
N MET A 1 -15.77 16.67 6.62
CA MET A 1 -16.46 15.60 7.35
C MET A 1 -15.45 14.94 8.25
N ALA A 2 -15.76 14.75 9.53
CA ALA A 2 -14.91 14.01 10.44
C ALA A 2 -15.05 12.50 10.13
N TRP A 3 -13.94 11.76 10.08
CA TRP A 3 -13.96 10.31 9.90
C TRP A 3 -14.64 9.62 11.08
N SER A 4 -15.34 8.52 10.82
CA SER A 4 -15.87 7.68 11.89
C SER A 4 -14.73 7.01 12.67
N ARG A 5 -14.99 6.56 13.91
CA ARG A 5 -13.99 5.81 14.69
C ARG A 5 -13.52 4.56 13.95
N TYR A 6 -14.43 3.87 13.28
CA TYR A 6 -14.14 2.70 12.47
C TYR A 6 -13.20 3.03 11.29
N GLN A 7 -13.52 4.07 10.52
CA GLN A 7 -12.67 4.55 9.40
C GLN A 7 -11.26 4.93 9.87
N LEU A 8 -11.14 5.57 11.03
CA LEU A 8 -9.84 5.93 11.62
C LEU A 8 -9.04 4.68 12.02
N ILE A 9 -9.69 3.69 12.66
CA ILE A 9 -9.06 2.41 13.01
C ILE A 9 -8.55 1.69 11.76
N LEU A 10 -9.34 1.63 10.69
CA LEU A 10 -8.92 1.05 9.42
C LEU A 10 -7.70 1.78 8.83
N ALA A 11 -7.73 3.12 8.83
CA ALA A 11 -6.63 3.91 8.31
C ALA A 11 -5.31 3.69 9.09
N VAL A 12 -5.37 3.69 10.42
CA VAL A 12 -4.22 3.42 11.28
C VAL A 12 -3.73 1.99 11.09
N THR A 13 -4.64 1.01 11.04
CA THR A 13 -4.30 -0.40 10.81
C THR A 13 -3.56 -0.57 9.49
N MET A 14 -4.08 0.02 8.41
CA MET A 14 -3.45 -0.02 7.09
C MET A 14 -2.03 0.55 7.13
N VAL A 15 -1.82 1.73 7.72
CA VAL A 15 -0.48 2.35 7.77
C VAL A 15 0.47 1.50 8.60
N VAL A 16 0.08 1.10 9.82
CA VAL A 16 0.96 0.36 10.75
C VAL A 16 1.32 -1.02 10.20
N THR A 17 0.31 -1.81 9.82
CA THR A 17 0.54 -3.18 9.35
C THR A 17 1.23 -3.19 7.99
N GLY A 18 0.93 -2.22 7.13
CA GLY A 18 1.66 -2.03 5.88
C GLY A 18 3.13 -1.66 6.10
N SER A 19 3.45 -0.81 7.08
CA SER A 19 4.84 -0.50 7.44
C SER A 19 5.56 -1.72 7.99
N ILE A 20 4.94 -2.48 8.89
CA ILE A 20 5.49 -3.74 9.42
C ILE A 20 5.75 -4.72 8.29
N ASN A 21 4.84 -4.85 7.33
CA ASN A 21 4.99 -5.73 6.18
C ASN A 21 6.27 -5.40 5.39
N THR A 22 6.42 -4.15 4.94
CA THR A 22 7.60 -3.76 4.16
C THR A 22 8.90 -3.86 4.95
N LEU A 23 8.89 -3.52 6.24
CA LEU A 23 10.07 -3.64 7.09
C LEU A 23 10.44 -5.11 7.33
N SER A 24 9.46 -6.00 7.51
CA SER A 24 9.68 -7.43 7.71
C SER A 24 10.23 -8.09 6.44
N THR A 25 9.68 -7.73 5.27
CA THR A 25 10.20 -8.20 3.97
C THR A 25 11.64 -7.71 3.74
N LYS A 26 11.91 -6.42 3.97
CA LYS A 26 13.28 -5.88 3.85
C LYS A 26 14.23 -6.52 4.85
N TRP A 27 13.76 -6.85 6.05
CA TRP A 27 14.56 -7.57 7.03
C TRP A 27 14.86 -8.99 6.56
N ALA A 28 13.88 -9.69 5.97
CA ALA A 28 14.11 -11.00 5.36
C ALA A 28 15.18 -10.93 4.25
N ASP A 29 15.11 -9.95 3.35
CA ASP A 29 16.09 -9.77 2.26
C ASP A 29 17.53 -9.56 2.76
N ASN A 30 17.68 -8.91 3.92
CA ASN A 30 19.00 -8.63 4.52
C ASN A 30 19.55 -9.79 5.35
N LEU A 31 18.75 -10.84 5.60
CA LEU A 31 19.19 -12.00 6.36
C LEU A 31 19.91 -12.98 5.44
N GLU A 32 20.97 -13.59 5.98
CA GLU A 32 21.71 -14.64 5.31
C GLU A 32 21.37 -16.00 5.92
N ALA A 33 21.34 -17.03 5.07
CA ALA A 33 21.12 -18.40 5.50
C ALA A 33 21.90 -19.38 4.63
N VAL A 34 22.11 -20.58 5.18
CA VAL A 34 22.76 -21.68 4.47
C VAL A 34 21.78 -22.24 3.44
N GLY A 35 22.14 -22.15 2.16
CA GLY A 35 21.40 -22.71 1.04
C GLY A 35 21.57 -24.22 0.88
N ALA A 36 20.94 -24.77 -0.16
CA ALA A 36 20.93 -26.19 -0.51
C ALA A 36 22.33 -26.75 -0.81
N ASP A 37 23.25 -25.91 -1.28
CA ASP A 37 24.64 -26.24 -1.60
C ASP A 37 25.59 -26.05 -0.39
N GLY A 38 25.06 -25.70 0.78
CA GLY A 38 25.84 -25.47 1.99
C GLY A 38 26.55 -24.12 2.04
N GLN A 39 26.37 -23.25 1.05
CA GLN A 39 26.94 -21.89 1.05
C GLN A 39 26.00 -20.90 1.74
N VAL A 40 26.57 -19.93 2.45
CA VAL A 40 25.81 -18.84 3.06
C VAL A 40 25.54 -17.79 1.99
N ARG A 41 24.27 -17.47 1.77
CA ARG A 41 23.82 -16.42 0.84
C ARG A 41 22.73 -15.58 1.47
N ALA A 42 22.59 -14.35 0.97
CA ALA A 42 21.44 -13.51 1.28
C ALA A 42 20.15 -14.14 0.75
N PHE A 43 19.05 -13.94 1.47
CA PHE A 43 17.74 -14.48 1.10
C PHE A 43 17.12 -13.69 -0.07
N SER A 44 17.54 -13.99 -1.29
CA SER A 44 17.09 -13.31 -2.52
C SER A 44 16.01 -14.14 -3.25
N HIS A 45 14.82 -14.23 -2.66
CA HIS A 45 13.71 -15.06 -3.16
C HIS A 45 12.38 -14.29 -3.28
N PRO A 46 12.30 -13.30 -4.20
CA PRO A 46 11.20 -12.35 -4.28
C PRO A 46 9.85 -12.97 -4.64
N PHE A 47 9.82 -13.97 -5.53
CA PHE A 47 8.56 -14.62 -5.93
C PHE A 47 8.09 -15.59 -4.85
N VAL A 48 9.00 -16.19 -4.09
CA VAL A 48 8.64 -16.98 -2.89
C VAL A 48 8.05 -16.08 -1.80
N GLN A 49 8.65 -14.90 -1.58
CA GLN A 49 8.09 -13.90 -0.67
C GLN A 49 6.72 -13.40 -1.14
N ALA A 50 6.53 -13.16 -2.44
CA ALA A 50 5.23 -12.80 -3.00
C ALA A 50 4.19 -13.92 -2.83
N CYS A 51 4.58 -15.19 -2.97
CA CYS A 51 3.72 -16.32 -2.60
C CYS A 51 3.34 -16.31 -1.12
N ALA A 52 4.28 -15.99 -0.22
CA ALA A 52 3.97 -15.84 1.20
C ALA A 52 2.98 -14.68 1.45
N MET A 53 3.10 -13.57 0.71
CA MET A 53 2.13 -12.47 0.78
C MET A 53 0.71 -12.93 0.38
N PHE A 54 0.58 -13.64 -0.74
CA PHE A 54 -0.72 -14.19 -1.17
C PHE A 54 -1.29 -15.24 -0.21
N ILE A 55 -0.45 -16.02 0.48
CA ILE A 55 -0.90 -16.90 1.56
C ILE A 55 -1.56 -16.07 2.67
N GLY A 56 -0.94 -14.96 3.08
CA GLY A 56 -1.52 -14.06 4.08
C GLY A 56 -2.88 -13.49 3.66
N GLU A 57 -3.03 -13.09 2.40
CA GLU A 57 -4.33 -12.68 1.86
C GLU A 57 -5.36 -13.81 1.86
N MET A 58 -4.96 -15.03 1.47
CA MET A 58 -5.83 -16.20 1.49
C MET A 58 -6.30 -16.56 2.92
N LEU A 59 -5.51 -16.26 3.96
CA LEU A 59 -5.93 -16.42 5.35
C LEU A 59 -7.11 -15.51 5.72
N CYS A 60 -7.32 -14.39 5.04
CA CYS A 60 -8.53 -13.57 5.19
C CYS A 60 -9.78 -14.36 4.81
N LEU A 61 -9.73 -15.18 3.74
CA LEU A 61 -10.86 -16.02 3.35
C LEU A 61 -11.20 -17.07 4.42
N LEU A 62 -10.17 -17.67 5.02
CA LEU A 62 -10.34 -18.62 6.12
C LEU A 62 -10.96 -17.92 7.34
N THR A 63 -10.43 -16.76 7.70
CA THR A 63 -10.94 -15.95 8.82
C THR A 63 -12.40 -15.56 8.60
N PHE A 64 -12.75 -15.15 7.38
CA PHE A 64 -14.13 -14.85 6.99
C PHE A 64 -15.05 -16.05 7.18
N LYS A 65 -14.67 -17.23 6.67
CA LYS A 65 -15.47 -18.45 6.81
C LYS A 65 -15.65 -18.87 8.27
N VAL A 66 -14.60 -18.76 9.09
CA VAL A 66 -14.67 -19.07 10.53
C VAL A 66 -15.63 -18.12 11.25
N ILE A 67 -15.50 -16.81 11.02
CA ILE A 67 -16.38 -15.80 11.63
C ILE A 67 -17.82 -16.01 11.16
N TYR A 68 -18.04 -16.18 9.85
CA TYR A 68 -19.36 -16.42 9.27
C TYR A 68 -20.02 -17.67 9.86
N HIS A 69 -19.31 -18.79 9.95
CA HIS A 69 -19.84 -20.03 10.53
C HIS A 69 -20.16 -19.88 12.02
N ASN A 70 -19.31 -19.17 12.77
CA ASN A 70 -19.55 -18.90 14.19
C ASN A 70 -20.76 -17.98 14.41
N LEU A 71 -20.97 -16.98 13.56
CA LEU A 71 -22.14 -16.10 13.62
C LEU A 71 -23.42 -16.84 13.21
N LYS A 72 -23.38 -17.60 12.11
CA LYS A 72 -24.50 -18.43 11.66
C LYS A 72 -24.92 -19.46 12.70
N ARG A 73 -23.97 -20.01 13.47
CA ARG A 73 -24.26 -20.91 14.60
C ARG A 73 -25.08 -20.24 15.72
N ARG A 74 -25.02 -18.91 15.88
CA ARG A 74 -25.82 -18.19 16.86
C ARG A 74 -27.29 -18.05 16.46
N ARG A 75 -27.63 -18.22 15.17
CA ARG A 75 -29.00 -18.19 14.61
C ARG A 75 -29.77 -16.89 14.92
N ASP A 76 -29.06 -15.79 15.13
CA ASP A 76 -29.60 -14.47 15.51
C ASP A 76 -29.55 -13.45 14.36
N GLY A 77 -29.21 -13.90 13.13
CA GLY A 77 -29.04 -13.02 11.97
C GLY A 77 -27.83 -12.09 12.04
N SER A 78 -26.99 -12.23 13.07
CA SER A 78 -25.80 -11.38 13.29
C SER A 78 -24.78 -11.47 12.15
N GLU A 79 -24.83 -12.52 11.33
CA GLU A 79 -24.00 -12.65 10.14
C GLU A 79 -24.18 -11.46 9.19
N ASP A 80 -25.41 -10.96 9.03
CA ASP A 80 -25.74 -9.90 8.07
C ASP A 80 -25.51 -8.49 8.61
N THR A 81 -25.42 -8.35 9.93
CA THR A 81 -25.20 -7.05 10.60
C THR A 81 -23.74 -6.81 11.00
N HIS A 82 -22.91 -7.85 11.13
CA HIS A 82 -21.55 -7.71 11.63
C HIS A 82 -20.61 -7.07 10.58
N GLU A 83 -19.81 -6.08 10.97
CA GLU A 83 -19.02 -5.24 10.04
C GLU A 83 -18.05 -6.01 9.14
N LEU A 84 -17.58 -7.18 9.58
CA LEU A 84 -16.65 -8.04 8.83
C LEU A 84 -17.33 -8.98 7.83
N THR A 85 -18.63 -9.26 8.03
CA THR A 85 -19.41 -10.21 7.22
C THR A 85 -20.58 -9.56 6.48
N LYS A 86 -20.88 -8.28 6.78
CA LYS A 86 -21.87 -7.47 6.07
C LYS A 86 -21.45 -7.27 4.60
N GLY A 87 -22.44 -7.30 3.71
CA GLY A 87 -22.25 -7.10 2.28
C GLY A 87 -22.82 -8.22 1.42
N ASN A 88 -22.78 -8.03 0.10
CA ASN A 88 -23.24 -9.03 -0.86
C ASN A 88 -22.25 -10.19 -0.94
N ARG A 89 -22.72 -11.39 -0.60
CA ARG A 89 -21.92 -12.63 -0.63
C ARG A 89 -22.15 -13.43 -1.91
N ASP A 90 -23.24 -13.16 -2.63
CA ASP A 90 -23.62 -13.83 -3.86
C ASP A 90 -23.09 -13.01 -5.05
N PHE A 91 -21.81 -13.21 -5.34
CA PHE A 91 -21.14 -12.64 -6.51
C PHE A 91 -20.25 -13.69 -7.16
N ASN A 92 -19.93 -13.47 -8.44
CA ASN A 92 -19.01 -14.35 -9.15
C ASN A 92 -17.56 -14.06 -8.71
N PRO A 93 -16.84 -15.01 -8.07
CA PRO A 93 -15.46 -14.79 -7.62
C PRO A 93 -14.50 -14.39 -8.74
N PHE A 94 -14.76 -14.79 -9.99
CA PHE A 94 -13.92 -14.45 -11.13
C PHE A 94 -13.78 -12.93 -11.38
N ILE A 95 -14.68 -12.10 -10.85
CA ILE A 95 -14.54 -10.63 -10.88
C ILE A 95 -13.24 -10.20 -10.18
N LEU A 96 -12.82 -10.90 -9.13
CA LEU A 96 -11.61 -10.61 -8.37
C LEU A 96 -10.34 -11.20 -8.98
N PHE A 97 -10.46 -11.95 -10.07
CA PHE A 97 -9.29 -12.45 -10.80
C PHE A 97 -8.53 -11.31 -11.49
N VAL A 98 -9.24 -10.36 -12.08
CA VAL A 98 -8.64 -9.19 -12.76
C VAL A 98 -7.76 -8.36 -11.82
N PRO A 99 -8.26 -7.88 -10.64
CA PRO A 99 -7.43 -7.10 -9.73
C PRO A 99 -6.26 -7.94 -9.19
N ALA A 100 -6.43 -9.23 -8.92
CA ALA A 100 -5.33 -10.11 -8.50
C ALA A 100 -4.22 -10.21 -9.56
N MET A 101 -4.57 -10.29 -10.85
CA MET A 101 -3.57 -10.29 -11.92
C MET A 101 -2.88 -8.94 -12.07
N CYS A 102 -3.63 -7.84 -11.95
CA CYS A 102 -3.05 -6.50 -11.94
C CYS A 102 -2.06 -6.33 -10.78
N ASP A 103 -2.40 -6.77 -9.57
CA ASP A 103 -1.52 -6.70 -8.40
C ASP A 103 -0.24 -7.52 -8.60
N MET A 104 -0.37 -8.78 -9.04
CA MET A 104 0.75 -9.66 -9.31
C MET A 104 1.71 -9.07 -10.38
N ILE A 105 1.16 -8.60 -11.50
CA ILE A 105 1.95 -8.02 -12.59
C ILE A 105 2.61 -6.71 -12.11
N ALA A 106 1.86 -5.83 -11.45
CA ALA A 106 2.40 -4.56 -10.95
C ALA A 106 3.54 -4.79 -9.96
N THR A 107 3.36 -5.70 -8.99
CA THR A 107 4.38 -6.05 -7.99
C THR A 107 5.62 -6.65 -8.63
N SER A 108 5.44 -7.54 -9.62
CA SER A 108 6.56 -8.14 -10.37
C SER A 108 7.36 -7.10 -11.15
N VAL A 109 6.67 -6.20 -11.88
CA VAL A 109 7.30 -5.11 -12.64
C VAL A 109 8.02 -4.13 -11.69
N MET A 110 7.41 -3.82 -10.54
CA MET A 110 8.03 -3.01 -9.49
C MET A 110 9.30 -3.65 -8.92
N TYR A 111 9.30 -4.97 -8.71
CA TYR A 111 10.48 -5.67 -8.22
C TYR A 111 11.65 -5.62 -9.21
N ILE A 112 11.36 -5.82 -10.50
CA ILE A 112 12.36 -5.64 -11.57
C ILE A 112 12.87 -4.19 -11.58
N GLY A 113 11.96 -3.21 -11.45
CA GLY A 113 12.32 -1.80 -11.36
C GLY A 113 13.25 -1.49 -10.18
N LEU A 114 12.95 -2.03 -9.00
CA LEU A 114 13.75 -1.84 -7.77
C LEU A 114 15.18 -2.37 -7.91
N ASN A 115 15.41 -3.43 -8.70
CA ASN A 115 16.77 -3.94 -8.96
C ASN A 115 17.56 -3.10 -9.97
N LEU A 116 16.89 -2.22 -10.71
CA LEU A 116 17.49 -1.39 -11.76
C LEU A 116 17.67 0.07 -11.35
N THR A 117 16.92 0.55 -10.35
CA THR A 117 16.99 1.92 -9.80
C THR A 117 17.25 1.92 -8.29
N TYR A 118 17.37 3.11 -7.70
CA TYR A 118 17.59 3.28 -6.27
C TYR A 118 16.30 3.06 -5.47
N ALA A 119 16.43 2.49 -4.27
CA ALA A 119 15.29 2.26 -3.36
C ALA A 119 14.57 3.56 -2.94
N SER A 120 15.29 4.69 -2.87
CA SER A 120 14.72 6.03 -2.67
C SER A 120 13.77 6.42 -3.79
N SER A 121 14.23 6.27 -5.03
CA SER A 121 13.50 6.61 -6.26
C SER A 121 12.28 5.71 -6.41
N PHE A 122 12.41 4.42 -6.09
CA PHE A 122 11.30 3.49 -6.01
C PHE A 122 10.17 3.98 -5.09
N GLN A 123 10.48 4.40 -3.87
CA GLN A 123 9.48 4.90 -2.93
C GLN A 123 8.79 6.17 -3.44
N MET A 124 9.53 7.04 -4.13
CA MET A 124 9.03 8.29 -4.68
C MET A 124 8.11 8.07 -5.88
N PHE A 125 8.51 7.21 -6.83
CA PHE A 125 7.71 6.88 -8.00
C PHE A 125 6.43 6.14 -7.65
N ARG A 126 6.37 5.42 -6.52
CA ARG A 126 5.10 4.89 -6.00
C ARG A 126 4.07 5.98 -5.70
N GLY A 127 4.51 7.19 -5.35
CA GLY A 127 3.61 8.35 -5.18
C GLY A 127 2.91 8.79 -6.47
N SER A 128 3.39 8.37 -7.65
CA SER A 128 2.77 8.72 -8.94
C SER A 128 1.41 8.07 -9.17
N VAL A 129 1.09 6.99 -8.45
CA VAL A 129 -0.18 6.25 -8.56
C VAL A 129 -1.41 7.16 -8.40
N ILE A 130 -1.30 8.22 -7.59
CA ILE A 130 -2.40 9.19 -7.36
C ILE A 130 -2.83 9.91 -8.64
N ILE A 131 -1.88 10.15 -9.56
CA ILE A 131 -2.17 10.80 -10.85
C ILE A 131 -3.09 9.90 -11.65
N PHE A 132 -2.70 8.64 -11.81
CA PHE A 132 -3.42 7.67 -12.62
C PHE A 132 -4.76 7.27 -11.98
N VAL A 133 -4.80 7.03 -10.67
CA VAL A 133 -6.05 6.76 -9.93
C VAL A 133 -7.01 7.94 -10.07
N GLY A 134 -6.52 9.18 -9.92
CA GLY A 134 -7.35 10.37 -10.08
C GLY A 134 -7.99 10.46 -11.45
N VAL A 135 -7.21 10.31 -12.53
CA VAL A 135 -7.70 10.35 -13.91
C VAL A 135 -8.65 9.20 -14.22
N LEU A 136 -8.28 7.96 -13.86
CA LEU A 136 -9.11 6.77 -14.08
C LEU A 136 -10.41 6.82 -13.27
N SER A 137 -10.40 7.42 -12.07
CA SER A 137 -11.63 7.61 -11.26
C SER A 137 -12.62 8.56 -11.94
N VAL A 138 -12.14 9.58 -12.66
CA VAL A 138 -13.02 10.44 -13.47
C VAL A 138 -13.64 9.62 -14.61
N ALA A 139 -12.84 8.80 -15.29
CA ALA A 139 -13.27 8.03 -16.45
C ALA A 139 -14.23 6.87 -16.10
N PHE A 140 -13.95 6.09 -15.06
CA PHE A 140 -14.65 4.84 -14.75
C PHE A 140 -15.64 4.94 -13.58
N LEU A 141 -15.43 5.88 -12.64
CA LEU A 141 -16.31 6.07 -11.48
C LEU A 141 -17.18 7.32 -11.59
N ASN A 142 -17.06 8.09 -12.69
CA ASN A 142 -17.76 9.36 -12.90
C ASN A 142 -17.53 10.37 -11.76
N ARG A 143 -16.35 10.34 -11.14
CA ARG A 143 -16.01 11.29 -10.07
C ARG A 143 -15.66 12.66 -10.66
N VAL A 144 -16.13 13.72 -10.03
CA VAL A 144 -15.77 15.10 -10.41
C VAL A 144 -14.59 15.55 -9.55
N LEU A 145 -13.41 15.72 -10.18
CA LEU A 145 -12.24 16.27 -9.49
C LEU A 145 -12.40 17.77 -9.30
N LYS A 146 -12.26 18.24 -8.06
CA LYS A 146 -12.25 19.66 -7.72
C LYS A 146 -10.94 20.28 -8.19
N GLY A 147 -10.92 21.59 -8.44
CA GLY A 147 -9.70 22.31 -8.84
C GLY A 147 -8.50 22.09 -7.90
N ARG A 148 -8.77 21.78 -6.63
CA ARG A 148 -7.76 21.45 -5.61
C ARG A 148 -7.10 20.08 -5.80
N GLU A 149 -7.87 19.09 -6.24
CA GLU A 149 -7.33 17.76 -6.55
C GLU A 149 -6.42 17.88 -7.79
N TRP A 150 -6.81 18.69 -8.77
CA TRP A 150 -5.97 19.03 -9.92
C TRP A 150 -4.67 19.74 -9.54
N THR A 151 -4.70 20.73 -8.64
CA THR A 151 -3.47 21.36 -8.17
C THR A 151 -2.56 20.37 -7.44
N GLY A 152 -3.13 19.46 -6.63
CA GLY A 152 -2.37 18.37 -6.00
C GLY A 152 -1.66 17.48 -7.01
N ILE A 153 -2.35 17.05 -8.07
CA ILE A 153 -1.77 16.27 -9.17
C ILE A 153 -0.61 17.00 -9.84
N VAL A 154 -0.74 18.30 -10.12
CA VAL A 154 0.34 19.11 -10.72
C VAL A 154 1.59 19.14 -9.85
N PHE A 155 1.44 19.33 -8.54
CA PHE A 155 2.57 19.29 -7.60
C PHE A 155 3.24 17.91 -7.55
N VAL A 156 2.46 16.83 -7.63
CA VAL A 156 3.01 15.47 -7.70
C VAL A 156 3.82 15.29 -8.99
N ILE A 157 3.33 15.74 -10.14
CA ILE A 157 4.05 15.67 -11.43
C ILE A 157 5.38 16.43 -11.35
N ILE A 158 5.39 17.64 -10.77
CA ILE A 158 6.61 18.42 -10.58
C ILE A 158 7.59 17.67 -9.66
N GLY A 159 7.10 17.09 -8.56
CA GLY A 159 7.91 16.29 -7.64
C GLY A 159 8.56 15.08 -8.33
N LEU A 160 7.80 14.33 -9.13
CA LEU A 160 8.33 13.20 -9.90
C LEU A 160 9.37 13.63 -10.94
N ALA A 161 9.14 14.76 -11.63
CA ALA A 161 10.09 15.29 -12.61
C ALA A 161 11.43 15.67 -11.96
N ILE A 162 11.39 16.28 -10.76
CA ILE A 162 12.60 16.61 -10.00
C ILE A 162 13.34 15.34 -9.56
N VAL A 163 12.62 14.33 -9.07
CA VAL A 163 13.23 13.05 -8.66
C VAL A 163 13.89 12.35 -9.85
N GLY A 164 13.19 12.19 -10.97
CA GLY A 164 13.75 11.56 -12.17
C GLY A 164 14.94 12.32 -12.75
N LEU A 165 14.93 13.67 -12.70
CA LEU A 165 16.08 14.47 -13.09
C LEU A 165 17.25 14.30 -12.12
N SER A 166 16.99 14.13 -10.82
CA SER A 166 18.03 13.91 -9.82
C SER A 166 18.75 12.58 -10.03
N ASP A 167 18.01 11.52 -10.37
CA ASP A 167 18.57 10.20 -10.67
C ASP A 167 19.35 10.20 -11.99
N PHE A 168 18.92 11.02 -12.95
CA PHE A 168 19.65 11.26 -14.20
C PHE A 168 20.99 11.98 -13.97
N LEU A 169 21.03 12.99 -13.10
CA LEU A 169 22.21 13.82 -12.83
C LEU A 169 23.19 13.20 -11.83
N ALA A 170 22.73 12.35 -10.91
CA ALA A 170 23.57 11.75 -9.86
C ALA A 170 24.61 10.73 -10.38
N ASN A 171 24.56 10.37 -11.67
CA ASN A 171 25.26 9.21 -12.22
C ASN A 171 26.48 9.51 -13.10
N ASP A 172 27.03 10.74 -13.05
CA ASP A 172 28.26 11.09 -13.77
C ASP A 172 29.56 10.51 -13.15
N GLY A 173 29.48 9.59 -12.17
CA GLY A 173 30.69 9.04 -11.51
C GLY A 173 30.61 7.71 -10.75
N GLY A 174 29.58 6.86 -10.92
CA GLY A 174 29.42 5.61 -10.16
C GLY A 174 29.38 4.33 -11.01
N ILE A 175 30.02 3.26 -10.54
CA ILE A 175 30.23 1.98 -11.26
C ILE A 175 29.03 1.02 -11.16
N ASP A 176 28.10 1.22 -10.22
CA ASP A 176 27.14 0.18 -9.82
C ASP A 176 25.82 0.13 -10.62
N HIS A 177 25.35 1.23 -11.22
CA HIS A 177 24.16 1.23 -12.07
C HIS A 177 24.35 2.08 -13.33
N SER A 178 24.35 1.44 -14.51
CA SER A 178 24.41 2.19 -15.76
C SER A 178 23.21 3.13 -15.90
N ARG A 179 23.41 4.33 -16.47
CA ARG A 179 22.34 5.32 -16.68
C ARG A 179 21.10 4.74 -17.35
N ASN A 180 21.29 3.83 -18.31
CA ASN A 180 20.19 3.18 -19.01
C ASN A 180 19.40 2.25 -18.09
N ASN A 181 20.05 1.57 -17.13
CA ASN A 181 19.38 0.71 -16.15
C ASN A 181 18.49 1.55 -15.24
N VAL A 182 19.00 2.68 -14.71
CA VAL A 182 18.22 3.55 -13.81
C VAL A 182 16.99 4.11 -14.51
N ILE A 183 17.15 4.67 -15.72
CA ILE A 183 16.02 5.19 -16.50
C ILE A 183 15.00 4.08 -16.80
N THR A 184 15.48 2.88 -17.15
CA THR A 184 14.60 1.73 -17.40
C THR A 184 13.85 1.34 -16.12
N GLY A 185 14.54 1.31 -14.97
CA GLY A 185 13.94 1.03 -13.67
C GLY A 185 12.84 2.02 -13.31
N ASP A 186 13.10 3.33 -13.46
CA ASP A 186 12.13 4.39 -13.18
C ASP A 186 10.88 4.28 -14.07
N LEU A 187 11.07 4.04 -15.38
CA LEU A 187 9.97 3.86 -16.33
C LEU A 187 9.14 2.59 -16.03
N LEU A 188 9.79 1.50 -15.62
CA LEU A 188 9.10 0.28 -15.18
C LEU A 188 8.26 0.54 -13.94
N ILE A 189 8.76 1.29 -12.96
CA ILE A 189 8.01 1.62 -11.74
C ILE A 189 6.79 2.49 -12.07
N ILE A 190 6.92 3.48 -12.96
CA ILE A 190 5.79 4.30 -13.42
C ILE A 190 4.76 3.42 -14.14
N THR A 191 5.20 2.52 -15.01
CA THR A 191 4.32 1.57 -15.72
C THR A 191 3.58 0.68 -14.73
N ALA A 192 4.27 0.18 -13.69
CA ALA A 192 3.64 -0.57 -12.62
C ALA A 192 2.59 0.25 -11.88
N GLN A 193 2.83 1.54 -11.60
CA GLN A 193 1.84 2.41 -10.95
C GLN A 193 0.57 2.58 -11.80
N VAL A 194 0.69 2.59 -13.14
CA VAL A 194 -0.49 2.56 -14.01
C VAL A 194 -1.29 1.29 -13.76
N ILE A 195 -0.66 0.12 -13.74
CA ILE A 195 -1.33 -1.17 -13.51
C ILE A 195 -1.97 -1.20 -12.11
N THR A 196 -1.25 -0.76 -11.07
CA THR A 196 -1.78 -0.64 -9.71
C THR A 196 -2.98 0.31 -9.65
N SER A 197 -2.96 1.40 -10.42
CA SER A 197 -4.10 2.32 -10.46
C SER A 197 -5.35 1.70 -11.10
N VAL A 198 -5.18 0.85 -12.13
CA VAL A 198 -6.28 0.09 -12.73
C VAL A 198 -6.88 -0.85 -11.70
N GLN A 199 -6.05 -1.61 -10.97
CA GLN A 199 -6.50 -2.48 -9.89
C GLN A 199 -7.38 -1.73 -8.89
N MET A 200 -6.90 -0.58 -8.39
CA MET A 200 -7.60 0.17 -7.34
C MET A 200 -8.93 0.76 -7.79
N VAL A 201 -8.98 1.26 -9.02
CA VAL A 201 -10.21 1.79 -9.62
C VAL A 201 -11.20 0.66 -9.92
N TYR A 202 -10.69 -0.50 -10.34
CA TYR A 202 -11.50 -1.70 -10.54
C TYR A 202 -12.11 -2.19 -9.22
N GLU A 203 -11.30 -2.28 -8.15
CA GLU A 203 -11.76 -2.64 -6.81
C GLU A 203 -12.82 -1.67 -6.31
N GLU A 204 -12.61 -0.35 -6.43
CA GLU A 204 -13.63 0.63 -6.02
C GLU A 204 -14.92 0.47 -6.86
N ARG A 205 -14.82 0.21 -8.16
CA ARG A 205 -15.98 0.02 -9.03
C ARG A 205 -16.79 -1.24 -8.70
N PHE A 206 -16.12 -2.37 -8.47
CA PHE A 206 -16.78 -3.67 -8.33
C PHE A 206 -16.92 -4.11 -6.87
N VAL A 207 -15.88 -3.98 -6.04
CA VAL A 207 -15.93 -4.41 -4.62
C VAL A 207 -16.82 -3.46 -3.83
N ALA A 208 -16.65 -2.14 -3.98
CA ALA A 208 -17.55 -1.19 -3.32
C ALA A 208 -18.92 -1.14 -4.00
N GLY A 209 -18.97 -1.20 -5.34
CA GLY A 209 -20.23 -1.15 -6.10
C GLY A 209 -21.16 -2.34 -5.91
N LEU A 210 -20.61 -3.56 -5.74
CA LEU A 210 -21.37 -4.77 -5.41
C LEU A 210 -21.49 -5.00 -3.90
N ASP A 211 -20.95 -4.10 -3.07
CA ASP A 211 -20.92 -4.21 -1.61
C ASP A 211 -20.29 -5.54 -1.11
N ILE A 212 -19.27 -6.05 -1.79
CA ILE A 212 -18.61 -7.32 -1.42
C ILE A 212 -17.91 -7.15 -0.05
N PRO A 213 -18.00 -8.12 0.88
CA PRO A 213 -17.25 -8.07 2.14
C PRO A 213 -15.74 -8.01 1.89
N ALA A 214 -15.06 -7.03 2.48
CA ALA A 214 -13.63 -6.78 2.23
C ALA A 214 -12.74 -8.02 2.51
N LEU A 215 -13.05 -8.76 3.58
CA LEU A 215 -12.31 -9.95 3.98
C LEU A 215 -12.47 -11.11 2.96
N GLN A 216 -13.63 -11.19 2.29
CA GLN A 216 -13.88 -12.14 1.22
C GLN A 216 -13.21 -11.70 -0.09
N ALA A 217 -13.19 -10.39 -0.39
CA ALA A 217 -12.52 -9.84 -1.56
C ALA A 217 -11.01 -10.16 -1.55
N VAL A 218 -10.32 -9.74 -0.48
CA VAL A 218 -8.89 -10.02 -0.27
C VAL A 218 -8.60 -11.52 -0.30
N GLY A 219 -9.48 -12.31 0.31
CA GLY A 219 -9.34 -13.76 0.35
C GLY A 219 -9.34 -14.44 -1.02
N TRP A 220 -10.20 -13.99 -1.94
CA TRP A 220 -10.24 -14.50 -3.31
C TRP A 220 -9.10 -13.96 -4.17
N GLU A 221 -8.69 -12.71 -3.98
CA GLU A 221 -7.51 -12.14 -4.63
C GLU A 221 -6.26 -12.96 -4.27
N GLY A 222 -6.05 -13.22 -2.98
CA GLY A 222 -4.97 -14.07 -2.50
C GLY A 222 -5.02 -15.49 -3.06
N PHE A 223 -6.20 -16.09 -3.19
CA PHE A 223 -6.34 -17.42 -3.79
C PHE A 223 -5.93 -17.44 -5.28
N PHE A 224 -6.39 -16.47 -6.07
CA PHE A 224 -6.04 -16.39 -7.49
C PHE A 224 -4.56 -16.03 -7.69
N GLY A 225 -4.04 -15.07 -6.92
CA GLY A 225 -2.64 -14.68 -6.92
C GLY A 225 -1.72 -15.85 -6.56
N PHE A 226 -2.04 -16.56 -5.47
CA PHE A 226 -1.29 -17.76 -5.06
C PHE A 226 -1.33 -18.86 -6.12
N SER A 227 -2.50 -19.11 -6.72
CA SER A 227 -2.65 -20.17 -7.73
C SER A 227 -1.83 -19.89 -9.00
N VAL A 228 -1.90 -18.66 -9.51
CA VAL A 228 -1.18 -18.26 -10.72
C VAL A 228 0.32 -18.17 -10.44
N LEU A 229 0.73 -17.45 -9.39
CA LEU A 229 2.14 -17.30 -9.06
C LEU A 229 2.78 -18.64 -8.67
N GLY A 230 2.07 -19.47 -7.90
CA GLY A 230 2.52 -20.83 -7.57
C GLY A 230 2.72 -21.71 -8.81
N THR A 231 1.88 -21.55 -9.84
CA THR A 231 2.08 -22.23 -11.12
C THR A 231 3.29 -21.65 -11.87
N LEU A 232 3.52 -20.33 -11.82
CA LEU A 232 4.66 -19.65 -12.43
C LEU A 232 6.01 -19.97 -11.75
N LEU A 233 6.01 -20.35 -10.47
CA LEU A 233 7.23 -20.81 -9.80
C LEU A 233 7.83 -22.06 -10.47
N ILE A 234 7.02 -22.90 -11.13
CA ILE A 234 7.47 -24.09 -11.85
C ILE A 234 8.41 -23.70 -13.01
N PRO A 235 8.00 -22.89 -14.00
CA PRO A 235 8.92 -22.45 -15.05
C PRO A 235 10.05 -21.55 -14.50
N PHE A 236 9.82 -20.72 -13.47
CA PHE A 236 10.87 -19.89 -12.88
C PHE A 236 12.02 -20.70 -12.28
N TYR A 237 11.75 -21.91 -11.82
CA TYR A 237 12.77 -22.86 -11.36
C TYR A 237 13.70 -23.38 -12.47
N PHE A 238 13.29 -23.30 -13.74
CA PHE A 238 14.08 -23.77 -14.88
C PHE A 238 14.72 -22.64 -15.71
N ILE A 239 14.21 -21.42 -15.60
CA ILE A 239 14.75 -20.26 -16.32
C ILE A 239 16.04 -19.80 -15.62
N HIS A 240 17.15 -19.78 -16.34
CA HIS A 240 18.43 -19.30 -15.83
C HIS A 240 18.58 -17.80 -16.10
N VAL A 241 19.03 -17.05 -15.10
CA VAL A 241 19.20 -15.59 -15.19
C VAL A 241 20.56 -15.22 -14.60
N GLY A 242 21.29 -14.35 -15.30
CA GLY A 242 22.58 -13.86 -14.83
C GLY A 242 22.44 -12.74 -13.78
N PRO A 243 23.56 -12.33 -13.15
CA PRO A 243 23.60 -11.14 -12.30
C PRO A 243 23.10 -9.90 -13.07
N PRO A 244 22.33 -8.98 -12.46
CA PRO A 244 22.04 -8.81 -11.02
C PRO A 244 20.75 -9.49 -10.53
N PHE A 245 20.07 -10.27 -11.35
CA PHE A 245 18.69 -10.69 -11.07
C PHE A 245 18.56 -11.87 -10.08
N ASN A 246 19.60 -12.68 -9.90
CA ASN A 246 19.64 -13.68 -8.83
C ASN A 246 21.10 -14.05 -8.46
N ASN A 247 21.31 -14.47 -7.21
CA ASN A 247 22.56 -15.03 -6.70
C ASN A 247 22.37 -16.45 -6.11
N ASN A 248 21.25 -17.12 -6.39
CA ASN A 248 20.95 -18.45 -5.88
C ASN A 248 21.94 -19.53 -6.40
N ALA A 249 21.95 -20.69 -5.74
CA ALA A 249 22.90 -21.77 -6.02
C ALA A 249 22.89 -22.26 -7.48
N ARG A 250 21.76 -22.11 -8.18
CA ARG A 250 21.54 -22.64 -9.53
C ARG A 250 21.56 -21.56 -10.63
N GLY A 251 21.67 -20.28 -10.27
CA GLY A 251 21.54 -19.17 -11.22
C GLY A 251 20.18 -19.14 -11.92
N THR A 252 19.11 -19.60 -11.27
CA THR A 252 17.75 -19.61 -11.81
C THR A 252 16.98 -18.36 -11.37
N LEU A 253 15.89 -18.05 -12.05
CA LEU A 253 15.07 -16.87 -11.75
C LEU A 253 14.52 -16.94 -10.31
N GLU A 254 14.05 -18.12 -9.91
CA GLU A 254 13.62 -18.40 -8.54
C GLU A 254 13.97 -19.85 -8.18
N ASP A 255 14.50 -20.09 -6.99
CA ASP A 255 14.71 -21.46 -6.50
C ASP A 255 13.87 -21.67 -5.25
N PHE A 256 12.69 -22.24 -5.46
CA PHE A 256 11.73 -22.50 -4.39
C PHE A 256 12.29 -23.46 -3.33
N PHE A 257 13.05 -24.49 -3.72
CA PHE A 257 13.58 -25.46 -2.77
C PHE A 257 14.73 -24.88 -1.95
N ASP A 258 15.60 -24.09 -2.58
CA ASP A 258 16.64 -23.36 -1.88
C ASP A 258 16.05 -22.38 -0.86
N ALA A 259 15.00 -21.64 -1.26
CA ALA A 259 14.29 -20.74 -0.36
C ALA A 259 13.75 -21.46 0.88
N LEU A 260 13.09 -22.62 0.71
CA LEU A 260 12.58 -23.41 1.84
C LEU A 260 13.69 -23.91 2.77
N ILE A 261 14.84 -24.29 2.22
CA ILE A 261 16.00 -24.73 3.01
C ILE A 261 16.58 -23.56 3.80
N GLN A 262 16.75 -22.40 3.17
CA GLN A 262 17.22 -21.18 3.83
C GLN A 262 16.28 -20.76 4.98
N ILE A 263 14.96 -20.78 4.75
CA ILE A 263 13.95 -20.47 5.78
C ILE A 263 14.06 -21.44 6.95
N ARG A 264 14.20 -22.74 6.70
CA ARG A 264 14.33 -23.74 7.77
C ARG A 264 15.61 -23.55 8.59
N ASN A 265 16.69 -23.15 7.93
CA ASN A 265 18.01 -23.06 8.55
C ASN A 265 18.21 -21.78 9.39
N ASN A 266 17.37 -20.75 9.21
CA ASN A 266 17.45 -19.51 9.98
C ASN A 266 16.10 -19.14 10.62
N TRP A 267 16.02 -19.23 11.95
CA TRP A 267 14.82 -18.89 12.71
C TRP A 267 14.38 -17.42 12.58
N GLN A 268 15.33 -16.51 12.31
CA GLN A 268 15.02 -15.09 12.06
C GLN A 268 14.28 -14.93 10.73
N LEU A 269 14.61 -15.72 9.70
CA LEU A 269 13.88 -15.74 8.43
C LEU A 269 12.45 -16.23 8.62
N VAL A 270 12.25 -17.29 9.40
CA VAL A 270 10.90 -17.79 9.73
C VAL A 270 10.06 -16.69 10.39
N PHE A 271 10.66 -15.98 11.36
CA PHE A 271 9.97 -14.90 12.06
C PHE A 271 9.66 -13.72 11.12
N ALA A 272 10.60 -13.31 10.27
CA ALA A 272 10.39 -12.26 9.29
C ALA A 272 9.27 -12.60 8.29
N ILE A 273 9.28 -13.81 7.71
CA ILE A 273 8.26 -14.27 6.77
C ILE A 273 6.89 -14.42 7.44
N THR A 274 6.85 -14.94 8.67
CA THR A 274 5.60 -15.02 9.44
C THR A 274 5.05 -13.63 9.73
N GLY A 275 5.92 -12.67 10.06
CA GLY A 275 5.58 -11.26 10.20
C GLY A 275 4.97 -10.68 8.93
N THR A 276 5.56 -10.96 7.76
CA THR A 276 5.00 -10.60 6.45
C THR A 276 3.62 -11.22 6.21
N ILE A 277 3.44 -12.53 6.45
CA ILE A 277 2.16 -13.24 6.26
C ILE A 277 1.04 -12.67 7.14
N ILE A 278 1.33 -12.35 8.39
CA ILE A 278 0.31 -11.80 9.31
C ILE A 278 0.00 -10.36 8.94
N SER A 279 1.04 -9.54 8.73
CA SER A 279 0.87 -8.11 8.46
C SER A 279 0.18 -7.83 7.13
N ILE A 280 0.43 -8.63 6.09
CA ILE A 280 -0.23 -8.48 4.77
C ILE A 280 -1.74 -8.75 4.86
N ALA A 281 -2.16 -9.72 5.68
CA ALA A 281 -3.57 -10.03 5.88
C ALA A 281 -4.34 -8.81 6.41
N PHE A 282 -3.80 -8.18 7.47
CA PHE A 282 -4.39 -6.96 8.03
C PHE A 282 -4.26 -5.75 7.09
N PHE A 283 -3.12 -5.61 6.41
CA PHE A 283 -2.87 -4.51 5.49
C PHE A 283 -3.89 -4.50 4.34
N ASN A 284 -4.06 -5.63 3.65
CA ASN A 284 -4.97 -5.72 2.51
C ASN A 284 -6.44 -5.68 2.94
N PHE A 285 -6.78 -6.30 4.07
CA PHE A 285 -8.12 -6.15 4.66
C PHE A 285 -8.45 -4.68 4.93
N ALA A 286 -7.55 -3.96 5.61
CA ALA A 286 -7.74 -2.55 5.91
C ALA A 286 -7.74 -1.69 4.64
N GLY A 287 -6.89 -2.00 3.67
CA GLY A 287 -6.82 -1.32 2.37
C GLY A 287 -8.13 -1.40 1.58
N ILE A 288 -8.65 -2.60 1.35
CA ILE A 288 -9.95 -2.78 0.68
C ILE A 288 -11.08 -2.14 1.47
N SER A 289 -11.05 -2.25 2.81
CA SER A 289 -12.06 -1.63 3.66
C SER A 289 -12.05 -0.10 3.56
N VAL A 290 -10.87 0.54 3.48
CA VAL A 290 -10.74 1.99 3.24
C VAL A 290 -11.26 2.36 1.85
N THR A 291 -10.97 1.56 0.81
CA THR A 291 -11.51 1.80 -0.53
C THR A 291 -13.04 1.76 -0.51
N LYS A 292 -13.62 0.78 0.19
CA LYS A 292 -15.06 0.57 0.30
C LYS A 292 -15.78 1.64 1.12
N GLU A 293 -15.21 2.03 2.27
CA GLU A 293 -15.85 2.93 3.24
C GLU A 293 -15.52 4.41 3.01
N ILE A 294 -14.47 4.72 2.25
CA ILE A 294 -14.04 6.11 1.97
C ILE A 294 -13.80 6.35 0.47
N SER A 295 -12.75 5.77 -0.13
CA SER A 295 -12.44 5.79 -1.58
C SER A 295 -11.06 5.19 -1.86
N ALA A 296 -10.76 4.79 -3.10
CA ALA A 296 -9.41 4.39 -3.51
C ALA A 296 -8.40 5.54 -3.39
N THR A 297 -8.84 6.79 -3.61
CA THR A 297 -7.97 7.96 -3.44
C THR A 297 -7.49 8.15 -2.00
N THR A 298 -8.32 7.79 -1.01
CA THR A 298 -7.92 7.84 0.40
C THR A 298 -6.93 6.73 0.72
N ARG A 299 -7.17 5.51 0.23
CA ARG A 299 -6.20 4.40 0.31
C ARG A 299 -4.82 4.82 -0.20
N MET A 300 -4.76 5.53 -1.33
CA MET A 300 -3.48 6.01 -1.90
C MET A 300 -2.71 6.97 -1.03
N VAL A 301 -3.40 7.90 -0.36
CA VAL A 301 -2.70 8.79 0.54
C VAL A 301 -2.25 8.07 1.80
N LEU A 302 -3.02 7.10 2.31
CA LEU A 302 -2.56 6.26 3.42
C LEU A 302 -1.34 5.42 3.01
N ASP A 303 -1.31 4.93 1.77
CA ASP A 303 -0.13 4.23 1.23
C ASP A 303 1.10 5.13 1.17
N SER A 304 0.94 6.40 0.83
CA SER A 304 2.01 7.39 0.87
C SER A 304 2.45 7.78 2.28
N VAL A 305 1.52 7.79 3.24
CA VAL A 305 1.88 7.96 4.67
C VAL A 305 2.66 6.75 5.17
N ARG A 306 2.31 5.54 4.72
CA ARG A 306 3.08 4.33 5.03
C ARG A 306 4.50 4.40 4.47
N THR A 307 4.69 4.83 3.22
CA THR A 307 6.04 4.96 2.63
C THR A 307 6.90 5.96 3.38
N LEU A 308 6.31 7.06 3.86
CA LEU A 308 6.97 8.00 4.78
C LEU A 308 7.48 7.34 6.06
N VAL A 309 6.62 6.56 6.72
CA VAL A 309 6.98 5.87 7.96
C VAL A 309 8.14 4.90 7.72
N ILE A 310 8.09 4.14 6.63
CA ILE A 310 9.16 3.21 6.25
C ILE A 310 10.46 3.96 6.00
N TRP A 311 10.41 5.08 5.28
CA TRP A 311 11.58 5.90 4.99
C TRP A 311 12.23 6.47 6.27
N LEU A 312 11.42 7.01 7.18
CA LEU A 312 11.90 7.51 8.47
C LEU A 312 12.57 6.39 9.28
N VAL A 313 11.95 5.21 9.36
CA VAL A 313 12.54 4.05 10.04
C VAL A 313 13.85 3.63 9.37
N ALA A 314 13.87 3.53 8.03
CA ALA A 314 15.07 3.15 7.28
C ALA A 314 16.24 4.11 7.52
N LEU A 315 15.99 5.42 7.65
CA LEU A 315 17.01 6.40 8.03
C LEU A 315 17.49 6.21 9.47
N THR A 316 16.58 6.00 10.43
CA THR A 316 16.96 5.81 11.85
C THR A 316 17.80 4.55 12.08
N VAL A 317 17.54 3.49 11.30
CA VAL A 317 18.28 2.22 11.37
C VAL A 317 19.58 2.28 10.55
N GLY A 318 19.79 3.32 9.72
CA GLY A 318 20.97 3.47 8.88
C GLY A 318 20.95 2.61 7.61
N TRP A 319 19.78 2.13 7.19
CA TRP A 319 19.61 1.31 5.97
C TRP A 319 19.61 2.11 4.67
N GLN A 320 19.74 3.43 4.72
CA GLN A 320 19.68 4.30 3.55
C GLN A 320 20.57 5.52 3.72
N GLN A 321 21.33 5.88 2.68
CA GLN A 321 22.16 7.08 2.64
C GLN A 321 21.31 8.31 2.32
N PHE A 322 21.67 9.45 2.91
CA PHE A 322 20.88 10.68 2.84
C PHE A 322 21.25 11.52 1.61
N HIS A 323 20.33 11.65 0.65
CA HIS A 323 20.52 12.51 -0.52
C HIS A 323 19.64 13.77 -0.43
N ALA A 324 20.26 14.95 -0.39
CA ALA A 324 19.57 16.21 -0.16
C ALA A 324 18.60 16.62 -1.29
N LEU A 325 18.92 16.29 -2.55
CA LEU A 325 18.06 16.64 -3.71
C LEU A 325 16.75 15.83 -3.72
N GLN A 326 16.82 14.57 -3.27
CA GLN A 326 15.70 13.66 -3.14
C GLN A 326 14.65 14.18 -2.13
N ILE A 327 15.07 14.91 -1.08
CA ILE A 327 14.16 15.48 -0.08
C ILE A 327 13.27 16.58 -0.66
N LEU A 328 13.79 17.39 -1.58
CA LEU A 328 12.98 18.41 -2.25
C LEU A 328 11.90 17.76 -3.12
N GLY A 329 12.27 16.74 -3.90
CA GLY A 329 11.32 15.94 -4.68
C GLY A 329 10.27 15.27 -3.79
N PHE A 330 10.71 14.66 -2.69
CA PHE A 330 9.84 14.04 -1.70
C PHE A 330 8.87 15.04 -1.07
N GLY A 331 9.37 16.17 -0.60
CA GLY A 331 8.56 17.23 0.01
C GLY A 331 7.49 17.76 -0.94
N GLY A 332 7.83 17.92 -2.23
CA GLY A 332 6.87 18.28 -3.28
C GLY A 332 5.77 17.22 -3.48
N LEU A 333 6.16 15.94 -3.55
CA LEU A 333 5.21 14.81 -3.67
C LEU A 333 4.25 14.79 -2.48
N LEU A 334 4.77 14.85 -1.25
CA LEU A 334 3.97 14.86 -0.02
C LEU A 334 3.03 16.04 0.03
N PHE A 335 3.52 17.23 -0.32
CA PHE A 335 2.72 18.44 -0.37
C PHE A 335 1.57 18.30 -1.37
N GLY A 336 1.85 17.79 -2.57
CA GLY A 336 0.82 17.54 -3.60
C GLY A 336 -0.24 16.55 -3.13
N MET A 337 0.15 15.45 -2.49
CA MET A 337 -0.78 14.45 -1.94
C MET A 337 -1.62 15.01 -0.78
N CYS A 338 -1.01 15.81 0.09
CA CYS A 338 -1.70 16.52 1.17
C CYS A 338 -2.72 17.55 0.66
N LEU A 339 -2.37 18.25 -0.42
CA LEU A 339 -3.24 19.24 -1.08
C LEU A 339 -4.45 18.55 -1.72
N TYR A 340 -4.21 17.42 -2.39
CA TYR A 340 -5.23 16.56 -2.99
C TYR A 340 -6.25 16.10 -1.95
N ASN A 341 -5.80 15.56 -0.82
CA ASN A 341 -6.67 15.00 0.22
C ASN A 341 -7.14 15.98 1.29
N ASN A 342 -6.97 17.28 1.08
CA ASN A 342 -7.48 18.32 1.98
C ASN A 342 -6.93 18.24 3.42
N VAL A 343 -5.79 17.58 3.64
CA VAL A 343 -5.18 17.45 4.97
C VAL A 343 -4.64 18.80 5.44
N PHE A 344 -3.88 19.49 4.59
CA PHE A 344 -3.22 20.75 4.95
C PHE A 344 -4.15 21.97 4.88
N VAL A 345 -5.06 22.04 3.92
CA VAL A 345 -5.89 23.24 3.75
C VAL A 345 -6.83 23.41 4.94
N PHE A 346 -7.44 22.37 5.51
CA PHE A 346 -8.33 22.55 6.66
C PHE A 346 -7.57 22.82 7.96
N GLN A 347 -6.40 22.20 8.19
CA GLN A 347 -5.60 22.42 9.40
C GLN A 347 -4.85 23.75 9.37
N CYS A 348 -4.21 24.13 8.26
CA CYS A 348 -3.59 25.44 8.14
C CYS A 348 -4.64 26.55 8.01
N TRP A 349 -5.75 26.37 7.30
CA TRP A 349 -6.81 27.36 7.28
C TRP A 349 -7.52 27.47 8.64
N SER A 350 -7.77 26.37 9.36
CA SER A 350 -8.34 26.46 10.72
C SER A 350 -7.35 27.04 11.71
N ALA A 351 -6.05 26.74 11.61
CA ALA A 351 -5.02 27.34 12.47
C ALA A 351 -4.79 28.82 12.14
N VAL A 352 -4.72 29.19 10.85
CA VAL A 352 -4.60 30.58 10.40
C VAL A 352 -5.88 31.35 10.70
N ARG A 353 -7.07 30.77 10.49
CA ARG A 353 -8.36 31.38 10.87
C ARG A 353 -8.49 31.48 12.39
N ALA A 354 -8.10 30.47 13.16
CA ALA A 354 -8.09 30.53 14.62
C ALA A 354 -7.09 31.57 15.12
N PHE A 355 -5.93 31.70 14.48
CA PHE A 355 -4.94 32.74 14.76
C PHE A 355 -5.47 34.13 14.40
N TYR A 356 -6.11 34.29 13.23
CA TYR A 356 -6.71 35.56 12.78
C TYR A 356 -7.92 35.95 13.63
N MET A 357 -8.76 34.98 14.02
CA MET A 357 -9.91 35.19 14.91
C MET A 357 -9.45 35.51 16.33
N ARG A 358 -8.42 34.82 16.87
CA ARG A 358 -7.78 35.20 18.15
C ARG A 358 -7.15 36.58 18.12
N ARG A 359 -6.64 37.01 16.96
CA ARG A 359 -6.04 38.33 16.79
C ARG A 359 -7.07 39.44 16.56
N ARG A 360 -8.24 39.12 15.99
CA ARG A 360 -9.31 40.09 15.67
C ARG A 360 -10.37 40.21 16.77
N TYR A 361 -10.64 39.12 17.49
CA TYR A 361 -11.49 39.07 18.67
C TYR A 361 -10.60 38.63 19.83
N GLY A 362 -10.05 39.61 20.55
CA GLY A 362 -9.40 39.35 21.83
C GLY A 362 -10.33 38.55 22.74
N TYR A 363 -9.74 37.67 23.54
CA TYR A 363 -10.39 36.79 24.52
C TYR A 363 -11.61 37.47 25.19
N GLN A 364 -12.82 37.17 24.69
CA GLN A 364 -14.05 37.39 25.43
C GLN A 364 -14.49 36.02 25.92
N GLU A 365 -14.45 35.84 27.25
CA GLU A 365 -15.04 34.70 27.94
C GLU A 365 -16.44 34.45 27.39
N THR A 366 -16.64 33.24 26.86
CA THR A 366 -17.96 32.79 26.45
C THR A 366 -18.70 32.41 27.73
N GLU A 367 -19.38 33.37 28.36
CA GLU A 367 -20.41 33.04 29.35
C GLU A 367 -21.44 32.10 28.69
N GLY A 368 -21.76 31.03 29.40
CA GLY A 368 -22.56 29.93 28.90
C GLY A 368 -23.93 30.38 28.42
N ILE A 369 -24.20 30.20 27.13
CA ILE A 369 -25.56 30.26 26.61
C ILE A 369 -26.24 28.94 27.03
N VAL A 370 -26.93 28.98 28.16
CA VAL A 370 -27.89 27.94 28.55
C VAL A 370 -29.10 28.10 27.62
N SER A 371 -29.27 27.17 26.69
CA SER A 371 -30.45 27.12 25.82
C SER A 371 -31.64 26.56 26.60
N ILE A 372 -32.49 27.44 27.11
CA ILE A 372 -33.82 27.07 27.63
C ILE A 372 -34.79 27.06 26.45
N SER A 373 -35.52 25.95 26.30
CA SER A 373 -36.52 25.73 25.24
C SER A 373 -37.77 26.58 25.48
N ALA A 374 -38.37 27.13 24.43
CA ALA A 374 -39.43 28.14 24.50
C ALA A 374 -40.82 27.63 25.00
N ASP A 375 -40.94 26.36 25.39
CA ASP A 375 -42.23 25.71 25.73
C ASP A 375 -42.32 25.26 27.21
N ASP A 376 -41.52 25.83 28.12
CA ASP A 376 -41.57 25.44 29.55
C ASP A 376 -42.76 26.11 30.29
N PRO A 377 -43.77 25.37 30.80
CA PRO A 377 -45.02 25.94 31.32
C PRO A 377 -44.94 26.58 32.72
N GLN A 378 -43.76 26.84 33.28
CA GLN A 378 -43.62 27.28 34.68
C GLN A 378 -43.71 28.80 34.90
N ILE A 379 -44.25 29.58 33.95
CA ILE A 379 -44.53 31.00 34.18
C ILE A 379 -45.97 31.32 33.73
N ALA A 380 -46.90 31.15 34.67
CA ALA A 380 -48.19 31.85 34.70
C ALA A 380 -48.39 32.41 36.12
#